data_AF-A0A0C3B5P7-F1
#
_entry.id   AF-A0A0C3B5P7-F1
#
_cell.length_a   1.000
_cell.length_b   1.000
_cell.length_c   1.000
_cell.angle_alpha   90.00
_cell.angle_beta   90.00
_cell.angle_gamma   90.00
#
_symmetry.space_group_name_H-M   'P 1'
#
loop_
_entity.id
_entity.type
_entity.pdbx_description
1 polymer ?
#
loop_
_entity_poly.entity_id
_entity_poly.type
_entity_poly.pdbx_seq_one_letter_code
_entity_poly.pdbx_strand_id
1 'polypeptide(L)'
;RRFEGQRTAFMIVTFRTAEDANRAIQNCLYICGKRCITRKLLPEPRRCFKCHTVNARHIAANCKEISDICDTCGGAHLSKECTLKEEDPSKHFCINCKTYGHGARDRLCPAYLKQCTELNEWMPENLYKFFPTANPRTWELTDP
;
A
#
# COMPACT_ATOMS: atom_id res chain seq x y z
N ARG A 1 6.81 -12.57 -2.63
CA ARG A 1 7.18 -13.70 -3.52
C ARG A 1 6.57 -14.95 -2.92
N ARG A 2 5.91 -15.81 -3.70
CA ARG A 2 5.43 -17.10 -3.19
C ARG A 2 6.66 -17.99 -2.92
N PHE A 3 6.64 -18.74 -1.83
CA PHE A 3 7.72 -19.64 -1.44
C PHE A 3 7.15 -20.98 -0.99
N GLU A 4 7.98 -22.01 -1.02
CA GLU A 4 7.60 -23.35 -0.63
C GLU A 4 7.17 -23.38 0.84
N GLY A 5 5.97 -23.88 1.11
CA GLY A 5 5.36 -23.85 2.45
C GLY A 5 4.50 -22.62 2.77
N GLN A 6 4.25 -21.70 1.83
CA GLN A 6 3.27 -20.62 2.03
C GLN A 6 1.84 -21.20 2.25
N ARG A 7 1.24 -20.92 3.42
CA ARG A 7 -0.10 -21.43 3.81
C ARG A 7 -1.21 -20.36 3.81
N THR A 8 -0.87 -19.11 3.53
CA THR A 8 -1.81 -17.98 3.58
C THR A 8 -1.69 -17.13 2.32
N ALA A 9 -2.82 -16.57 1.90
CA ALA A 9 -2.91 -15.64 0.79
C ALA A 9 -3.84 -14.49 1.18
N PHE A 10 -3.65 -13.34 0.53
CA PHE A 10 -4.61 -12.25 0.53
C PHE A 10 -5.47 -12.36 -0.72
N MET A 11 -6.73 -11.96 -0.61
CA MET A 11 -7.67 -11.94 -1.72
C MET A 11 -8.34 -10.58 -1.77
N ILE A 12 -8.51 -10.07 -2.99
CA ILE A 12 -9.34 -8.90 -3.27
C ILE A 12 -10.66 -9.43 -3.81
N VAL A 13 -11.77 -9.05 -3.17
CA VAL A 13 -13.12 -9.46 -3.56
C VAL A 13 -13.89 -8.21 -3.97
N THR A 14 -14.50 -8.27 -5.14
CA THR A 14 -15.38 -7.21 -5.63
C THR A 14 -16.83 -7.61 -5.34
N PHE A 15 -17.57 -6.70 -4.73
CA PHE A 15 -19.01 -6.84 -4.50
C PHE A 15 -19.78 -5.98 -5.48
N ARG A 16 -21.03 -6.35 -5.77
CA ARG A 16 -21.90 -5.57 -6.67
C ARG A 16 -22.43 -4.30 -6.03
N THR A 17 -22.55 -4.28 -4.70
CA THR A 17 -23.13 -3.17 -3.93
C THR A 17 -22.27 -2.84 -2.71
N ALA A 18 -22.39 -1.60 -2.23
CA ALA A 18 -21.73 -1.16 -1.00
C ALA A 18 -22.28 -1.89 0.22
N GLU A 19 -23.58 -2.20 0.22
CA GLU A 19 -24.26 -2.93 1.28
C GLU A 19 -23.69 -4.34 1.47
N ASP A 20 -23.47 -5.09 0.38
CA ASP A 20 -22.89 -6.42 0.45
C ASP A 20 -21.43 -6.39 0.90
N ALA A 21 -20.65 -5.39 0.42
CA ALA A 21 -19.29 -5.18 0.90
C ALA A 21 -19.26 -4.86 2.40
N ASN A 22 -20.16 -3.99 2.87
CA ASN A 22 -20.25 -3.61 4.28
C ASN A 22 -20.64 -4.80 5.16
N ARG A 23 -21.56 -5.65 4.70
CA ARG A 23 -21.91 -6.90 5.40
C ARG A 23 -20.69 -7.83 5.54
N ALA A 24 -19.85 -7.92 4.51
CA ALA A 24 -18.62 -8.71 4.55
C ALA A 24 -17.56 -8.11 5.50
N ILE A 25 -17.39 -6.78 5.51
CA ILE A 25 -16.50 -6.08 6.45
C ILE A 25 -16.97 -6.29 7.89
N GLN A 26 -18.27 -6.15 8.14
CA GLN A 26 -18.84 -6.26 9.49
C GLN A 26 -18.79 -7.70 10.03
N ASN A 27 -19.14 -8.69 9.20
CA ASN A 27 -19.35 -10.07 9.67
C ASN A 27 -18.19 -11.02 9.34
N CYS A 28 -17.14 -10.53 8.68
CA CYS A 28 -16.11 -11.35 8.01
C CYS A 28 -16.69 -12.22 6.88
N LEU A 29 -15.80 -12.88 6.14
CA LEU A 29 -16.16 -13.91 5.16
C LEU A 29 -15.72 -15.29 5.64
N TYR A 30 -16.45 -16.34 5.26
CA TYR A 30 -16.01 -17.72 5.45
C TYR A 30 -15.72 -18.33 4.09
N ILE A 31 -14.47 -18.78 3.90
CA ILE A 31 -14.00 -19.35 2.64
C ILE A 31 -13.36 -20.69 2.95
N CYS A 32 -13.93 -21.76 2.40
CA CYS A 32 -13.50 -23.13 2.68
C CYS A 32 -13.39 -23.42 4.20
N GLY A 33 -14.38 -22.95 4.98
CA GLY A 33 -14.43 -23.11 6.44
C GLY A 33 -13.50 -22.18 7.24
N LYS A 34 -12.65 -21.39 6.58
CA LYS A 34 -11.76 -20.43 7.24
C LYS A 34 -12.42 -19.06 7.38
N ARG A 35 -12.40 -18.50 8.60
CA ARG A 35 -12.79 -17.11 8.85
C ARG A 35 -11.75 -16.15 8.28
N CYS A 36 -12.19 -15.27 7.39
CA CYS A 36 -11.39 -14.27 6.69
C CYS A 36 -11.83 -12.87 7.13
N ILE A 37 -11.02 -12.22 7.96
CA ILE A 37 -11.25 -10.82 8.35
C ILE A 37 -11.18 -9.97 7.09
N THR A 38 -12.23 -9.19 6.86
CA THR A 38 -12.40 -8.40 5.64
C THR A 38 -12.33 -6.92 5.99
N ARG A 39 -11.67 -6.15 5.14
CA ARG A 39 -11.56 -4.69 5.26
C ARG A 39 -11.73 -4.04 3.90
N LYS A 40 -12.12 -2.77 3.88
CA LYS A 40 -12.11 -1.95 2.68
C LYS A 40 -10.69 -1.89 2.09
N LEU A 41 -10.57 -2.09 0.79
CA LEU A 41 -9.32 -1.87 0.08
C LEU A 41 -9.20 -0.37 -0.22
N LEU A 42 -8.27 0.30 0.45
CA LEU A 42 -8.03 1.72 0.25
C LEU A 42 -7.11 1.96 -0.95
N PRO A 43 -7.33 3.04 -1.73
CA PRO A 43 -6.36 3.46 -2.71
C PRO A 43 -5.07 3.88 -2.01
N GLU A 44 -3.93 3.57 -2.63
CA GLU A 44 -2.62 3.97 -2.13
C GLU A 44 -2.00 5.01 -3.07
N PRO A 45 -1.14 5.91 -2.58
CA PRO A 45 -0.39 6.82 -3.44
C PRO A 45 0.35 6.06 -4.53
N ARG A 46 0.17 6.48 -5.79
CA ARG A 46 0.82 5.83 -6.94
C ARG A 46 2.33 5.91 -6.77
N ARG A 47 3.02 4.83 -7.12
CA ARG A 47 4.49 4.77 -7.10
C ARG A 47 5.00 4.23 -8.42
N CYS A 48 5.97 4.91 -9.01
CA CYS A 48 6.68 4.36 -10.17
C CYS A 48 7.60 3.22 -9.68
N PHE A 49 7.50 2.02 -10.28
CA PHE A 49 8.35 0.90 -9.87
C PHE A 49 9.78 0.93 -10.43
N LYS A 50 10.10 1.89 -11.30
CA LYS A 50 11.46 2.10 -11.83
C LYS A 50 12.23 3.11 -10.99
N CYS A 51 11.67 4.30 -10.75
CA CYS A 51 12.33 5.35 -9.98
C CYS A 51 11.87 5.45 -8.52
N HIS A 52 10.89 4.65 -8.08
CA HIS A 52 10.31 4.64 -6.73
C HIS A 52 9.74 5.95 -6.18
N THR A 53 9.65 6.99 -7.00
CA THR A 53 9.01 8.26 -6.62
C THR A 53 7.54 8.02 -6.26
N VAL A 54 7.16 8.45 -5.06
CA VAL A 54 5.77 8.45 -4.59
C VAL A 54 5.00 9.59 -5.25
N ASN A 55 3.72 9.33 -5.53
CA ASN A 55 2.82 10.20 -6.30
C ASN A 55 3.38 10.64 -7.66
N ALA A 56 4.12 9.73 -8.33
CA ALA A 56 4.64 9.98 -9.67
C ALA A 56 3.50 10.10 -10.68
N ARG A 57 3.57 11.11 -11.57
CA ARG A 57 2.66 11.27 -12.72
C ARG A 57 2.92 10.29 -13.87
N HIS A 58 3.75 9.28 -13.63
CA HIS A 58 4.14 8.28 -14.62
C HIS A 58 4.22 6.89 -13.99
N ILE A 59 4.16 5.87 -14.84
CA ILE A 59 4.40 4.48 -14.49
C ILE A 59 5.78 4.03 -14.97
N ALA A 60 6.26 2.88 -14.51
CA ALA A 60 7.58 2.34 -14.87
C ALA A 60 7.81 2.30 -16.40
N ALA A 61 6.80 1.92 -17.18
CA ALA A 61 6.87 1.86 -18.64
C ALA A 61 7.12 3.23 -19.31
N ASN A 62 6.71 4.32 -18.66
CA ASN A 62 6.87 5.69 -19.17
C ASN A 62 7.92 6.49 -18.35
N CYS A 63 8.71 5.80 -17.54
CA CYS A 63 9.70 6.45 -16.68
C CYS A 63 10.93 6.83 -17.50
N LYS A 64 11.36 8.09 -17.36
CA LYS A 64 12.55 8.63 -18.05
C LYS A 64 13.87 8.29 -17.36
N GLU A 65 13.83 7.69 -16.18
CA GLU A 65 15.03 7.24 -15.49
C GLU A 65 15.77 6.23 -16.36
N ILE A 66 17.11 6.30 -16.40
CA ILE A 66 17.90 5.45 -17.29
C ILE A 66 17.94 4.03 -16.72
N SER A 67 18.33 3.90 -15.46
CA SER A 67 18.41 2.65 -14.70
C SER A 67 17.20 2.41 -13.79
N ASP A 68 17.05 1.21 -13.27
CA ASP A 68 16.21 1.00 -12.10
C ASP A 68 16.88 1.61 -10.87
N ILE A 69 16.10 2.30 -10.04
CA ILE A 69 16.52 2.79 -8.74
C ILE A 69 16.17 1.72 -7.71
N CYS A 70 17.06 1.46 -6.78
CA CYS A 70 16.82 0.48 -5.73
C CYS A 70 15.88 1.04 -4.65
N ASP A 71 14.78 0.33 -4.36
CA ASP A 71 13.86 0.68 -3.26
C ASP A 71 14.41 0.52 -1.85
N THR A 72 15.63 0.00 -1.70
CA THR A 72 16.28 -0.24 -0.40
C THR A 72 17.34 0.82 -0.10
N CYS A 73 18.23 1.10 -1.04
CA CYS A 73 19.36 2.03 -0.84
C CYS A 73 19.35 3.26 -1.78
N GLY A 74 18.40 3.36 -2.71
CA GLY A 74 18.34 4.46 -3.68
C GLY A 74 19.42 4.43 -4.77
N GLY A 75 20.25 3.39 -4.83
CA GLY A 75 21.29 3.24 -5.85
C GLY A 75 20.74 2.87 -7.24
N ALA A 76 21.54 3.12 -8.28
CA ALA A 76 21.21 2.82 -9.69
C ALA A 76 21.45 1.35 -10.04
N HIS A 77 20.63 0.46 -9.49
CA HIS A 77 20.64 -0.98 -9.79
C HIS A 77 19.28 -1.61 -9.45
N LEU A 78 19.03 -2.82 -9.93
CA LEU A 78 17.81 -3.55 -9.59
C LEU A 78 17.80 -3.87 -8.08
N SER A 79 16.66 -3.72 -7.42
CA SER A 79 16.52 -4.05 -5.99
C SER A 79 16.88 -5.49 -5.63
N LYS A 80 16.82 -6.42 -6.58
CA LYS A 80 17.24 -7.82 -6.38
C LYS A 80 18.76 -7.99 -6.26
N GLU A 81 19.53 -7.04 -6.77
CA GLU A 81 21.00 -7.00 -6.75
C GLU A 81 21.55 -6.17 -5.58
N CYS A 82 20.67 -5.60 -4.76
CA CYS A 82 21.07 -4.81 -3.61
C CYS A 82 21.72 -5.69 -2.53
N THR A 83 22.99 -5.44 -2.22
CA THR A 83 23.71 -6.11 -1.13
C THR A 83 23.21 -5.66 0.24
N LEU A 84 22.65 -4.45 0.36
CA LEU A 84 22.17 -3.88 1.63
C LEU A 84 20.79 -4.41 2.07
N LYS A 85 20.15 -5.27 1.27
CA LYS A 85 18.76 -5.71 1.50
C LYS A 85 18.53 -6.46 2.81
N GLU A 86 19.52 -7.27 3.21
CA GLU A 86 19.49 -8.05 4.46
C GLU A 86 20.35 -7.41 5.56
N GLU A 87 20.95 -6.26 5.27
CA GLU A 87 21.70 -5.49 6.26
C GLU A 87 20.80 -4.63 7.14
N ASP A 88 21.41 -4.00 8.14
CA ASP A 88 20.76 -3.11 9.11
C ASP A 88 19.96 -1.99 8.39
N PRO A 89 18.68 -1.76 8.77
CA PRO A 89 17.85 -0.70 8.21
C PRO A 89 18.46 0.71 8.29
N SER A 90 19.36 0.98 9.24
CA SER A 90 20.14 2.23 9.30
C SER A 90 20.93 2.52 8.04
N LYS A 91 21.31 1.49 7.27
CA LYS A 91 22.01 1.62 5.98
C LYS A 91 21.06 1.78 4.80
N HIS A 92 19.76 1.59 4.99
CA HIS A 92 18.76 1.79 3.95
C HIS A 92 18.54 3.28 3.76
N PHE A 93 18.25 3.68 2.54
CA PHE A 93 18.04 5.06 2.16
C PHE A 93 16.75 5.23 1.37
N CYS A 94 15.95 6.20 1.77
CA CYS A 94 14.69 6.50 1.14
C CYS A 94 14.84 7.70 0.20
N ILE A 95 14.65 7.46 -1.11
CA ILE A 95 14.72 8.52 -2.12
C ILE A 95 13.62 9.58 -2.01
N ASN A 96 12.51 9.26 -1.32
CA ASN A 96 11.34 10.15 -1.24
C ASN A 96 11.50 11.20 -0.13
N CYS A 97 11.93 10.79 1.07
CA CYS A 97 12.22 11.72 2.17
C CYS A 97 13.71 12.07 2.33
N LYS A 98 14.58 11.43 1.55
CA LYS A 98 16.04 11.66 1.51
C LYS A 98 16.75 11.42 2.84
N THR A 99 16.33 10.41 3.58
CA THR A 99 16.93 10.03 4.88
C THR A 99 17.35 8.56 4.89
N TYR A 100 18.34 8.27 5.72
CA TYR A 100 18.71 6.90 6.09
C TYR A 100 17.75 6.32 7.13
N GLY A 101 17.79 5.01 7.34
CA GLY A 101 16.98 4.29 8.34
C GLY A 101 15.84 3.46 7.75
N HIS A 102 15.47 3.70 6.50
CA HIS A 102 14.45 2.93 5.78
C HIS A 102 14.59 3.09 4.26
N GLY A 103 14.01 2.15 3.51
CA GLY A 103 13.94 2.20 2.05
C GLY A 103 12.68 2.89 1.52
N ALA A 104 12.64 3.21 0.23
CA ALA A 104 11.53 3.85 -0.47
C ALA A 104 10.19 3.06 -0.47
N ARG A 105 10.21 1.81 0.01
CA ARG A 105 9.03 0.94 0.18
C ARG A 105 8.39 1.04 1.57
N ASP A 106 9.00 1.76 2.51
CA ASP A 106 8.49 1.88 3.87
C ASP A 106 7.14 2.63 3.90
N ARG A 107 6.15 2.03 4.55
CA ARG A 107 4.81 2.58 4.74
C ARG A 107 4.76 3.62 5.86
N LEU A 108 5.81 3.69 6.69
CA LEU A 108 5.98 4.69 7.74
C LEU A 108 6.86 5.87 7.28
N CYS A 109 7.30 5.87 6.00
CA CYS A 109 8.04 6.99 5.44
C CYS A 109 7.20 8.29 5.54
N PRO A 110 7.74 9.39 6.09
CA PRO A 110 7.00 10.64 6.23
C PRO A 110 6.49 11.20 4.89
N ALA A 111 7.29 11.05 3.82
CA ALA A 111 6.87 11.46 2.48
C ALA A 111 5.71 10.61 1.95
N TYR A 112 5.69 9.31 2.25
CA TYR A 112 4.58 8.42 1.88
C TYR A 112 3.31 8.74 2.67
N LEU A 113 3.44 8.91 3.99
CA LEU A 113 2.32 9.26 4.86
C LEU A 113 1.68 10.59 4.45
N LYS A 114 2.49 11.61 4.14
CA LYS A 114 1.99 12.88 3.61
C LYS A 114 1.13 12.68 2.36
N GLN A 115 1.58 11.85 1.42
CA GLN A 115 0.81 11.54 0.21
C GLN A 115 -0.46 10.74 0.49
N CYS A 116 -0.48 9.90 1.53
CA CYS A 116 -1.70 9.22 1.98
C CYS A 116 -2.70 10.22 2.57
N THR A 117 -2.23 11.17 3.39
CA THR A 117 -3.07 12.23 3.95
C THR A 117 -3.68 13.06 2.84
N GLU A 118 -2.86 13.57 1.90
CA GLU A 118 -3.34 14.31 0.74
C GLU A 118 -4.38 13.47 -0.03
N LEU A 119 -4.10 12.21 -0.34
CA LEU A 119 -5.06 11.33 -1.03
C LEU A 119 -6.38 11.19 -0.28
N ASN A 120 -6.35 11.10 1.05
CA ASN A 120 -7.57 11.01 1.87
C ASN A 120 -8.32 12.34 1.96
N GLU A 121 -7.65 13.48 1.85
CA GLU A 121 -8.32 14.79 1.73
C GLU A 121 -9.09 14.89 0.41
N TRP A 122 -8.54 14.35 -0.68
CA TRP A 122 -9.23 14.28 -1.98
C TRP A 122 -10.33 13.20 -2.03
N MET A 123 -10.21 12.16 -1.21
CA MET A 123 -11.13 11.02 -1.12
C MET A 123 -11.54 10.76 0.34
N PRO A 124 -12.37 11.63 0.94
CA PRO A 124 -12.73 11.55 2.35
C PRO A 124 -13.47 10.26 2.70
N GLU A 125 -14.06 9.57 1.73
CA GLU A 125 -14.65 8.25 1.91
C GLU A 125 -13.64 7.21 2.43
N ASN A 126 -12.33 7.41 2.23
CA ASN A 126 -11.28 6.53 2.73
C ASN A 126 -11.18 6.52 4.26
N LEU A 127 -11.62 7.59 4.91
CA LEU A 127 -11.56 7.74 6.37
C LEU A 127 -12.62 6.90 7.10
N TYR A 128 -13.57 6.33 6.37
CA TYR A 128 -14.61 5.47 6.95
C TYR A 128 -14.20 4.00 6.93
N LYS A 129 -14.58 3.26 7.95
CA LYS A 129 -14.39 1.80 8.02
C LYS A 129 -15.21 1.06 6.97
N PHE A 130 -16.42 1.56 6.71
CA PHE A 130 -17.35 1.04 5.72
C PHE A 130 -17.34 1.87 4.44
N PHE A 131 -18.02 1.40 3.40
CA PHE A 131 -18.44 2.23 2.27
C PHE A 131 -19.65 3.06 2.71
N PRO A 132 -19.58 4.41 2.67
CA PRO A 132 -20.70 5.24 3.08
C PRO A 132 -21.96 4.96 2.24
N THR A 133 -23.10 4.81 2.91
CA THR A 133 -24.43 4.65 2.30
C THR A 133 -25.42 5.61 2.97
N ALA A 134 -26.70 5.57 2.57
CA ALA A 134 -27.76 6.31 3.26
C ALA A 134 -27.97 5.88 4.72
N ASN A 135 -27.45 4.71 5.14
CA ASN A 135 -27.50 4.26 6.52
C ASN A 135 -26.37 4.89 7.35
N PRO A 136 -26.67 5.73 8.36
CA PRO A 136 -25.64 6.43 9.16
C PRO A 136 -24.69 5.49 9.91
N ARG A 137 -25.08 4.23 10.15
CA ARG A 137 -24.18 3.22 10.76
C ARG A 137 -22.94 2.93 9.91
N THR A 138 -22.96 3.30 8.64
CA THR A 138 -21.80 3.16 7.74
C THR A 138 -20.81 4.32 7.84
N TRP A 139 -21.12 5.36 8.62
CA TRP A 139 -20.30 6.55 8.79
C TRP A 139 -19.36 6.44 10.01
N GLU A 140 -18.93 5.23 10.34
CA GLU A 140 -17.91 4.96 11.36
C GLU A 140 -16.53 5.33 10.79
N LEU A 141 -15.85 6.31 11.39
CA LEU A 141 -14.48 6.67 11.03
C LEU A 141 -13.49 5.60 11.52
N THR A 142 -12.46 5.32 10.74
CA THR A 142 -11.30 4.57 11.23
C THR A 142 -10.45 5.51 12.09
N ASP A 143 -10.12 5.10 13.31
CA ASP A 143 -9.14 5.84 14.13
C ASP A 143 -7.84 6.04 13.32
N PRO A 144 -7.27 7.25 13.31
CA PRO A 144 -6.02 7.56 12.60
C PRO A 144 -4.80 6.83 13.17
#